data_AF-A0A8J5GZ38-F1
#
_entry.id   AF-A0A8J5GZ38-F1
#
_cell.length_a   1.000
_cell.length_b   1.000
_cell.length_c   1.000
_cell.angle_alpha   90.00
_cell.angle_beta   90.00
_cell.angle_gamma   90.00
#
_symmetry.space_group_name_H-M   'P 1'
#
loop_
_entity.id
_entity.type
_entity.pdbx_description
1 polymer ?
#
loop_
_entity_poly.entity_id
_entity_poly.type
_entity_poly.pdbx_seq_one_letter_code
_entity_poly.pdbx_strand_id
1 'polypeptide(L)'
;MAGCTELLCRAKPYVAMISLQFGYAGMNIITKVSLTNGMSHYVLVVYRHAFATLSIAPFALILERKVRPAMTKWVFLQIFVLGLLGSVVITDHDELLIVAPNKLILNFYRPVIDQNLYYLGLKLTSPTFSCAMSNILPAMTFVIALLCRMEKVNLKKVMYQAKVVGTLVTVAGAMVMTLYKGPILEMVWSQHGNSGASNSQPTAESSSKEWFLGSIFLILATLAWASLFAVTLKQYSAQLSLTTWICFVGTLQAIAVTLVMEHEPSVWSIGFDMNLLAAAYAGIVTSSVAYYVQGLVIEKRGPVFASAFSPLMMIIVAILGSFILNEKIYLGGVVGGVLIVLGLYSVLWGKYKENKEKREMEAMSLPLALQESRGCQRANRDIETSTGV
;
A
#
# COMPACT_ATOMS: atom_id res chain seq x y z
N MET A 1 26.57 29.54 1.87
CA MET A 1 26.52 28.14 1.36
C MET A 1 25.93 27.15 2.36
N ALA A 2 26.24 27.21 3.67
CA ALA A 2 25.71 26.28 4.69
C ALA A 2 24.16 26.20 4.76
N GLY A 3 23.46 27.34 4.69
CA GLY A 3 21.99 27.36 4.74
C GLY A 3 21.29 26.73 3.52
N CYS A 4 21.91 26.77 2.33
CA CYS A 4 21.37 26.14 1.12
C CYS A 4 21.51 24.60 1.20
N THR A 5 22.64 24.12 1.72
CA THR A 5 22.86 22.69 1.96
C THR A 5 21.91 22.14 3.03
N GLU A 6 21.60 22.92 4.06
CA GLU A 6 20.64 22.52 5.10
C GLU A 6 19.18 22.50 4.59
N LEU A 7 18.78 23.50 3.79
CA LEU A 7 17.49 23.52 3.11
C LEU A 7 17.32 22.32 2.17
N LEU A 8 18.34 22.02 1.36
CA LEU A 8 18.33 20.84 0.47
C LEU A 8 18.20 19.55 1.27
N CYS A 9 18.92 19.40 2.39
CA CYS A 9 18.79 18.23 3.26
C CYS A 9 17.40 18.09 3.89
N ARG A 10 16.74 19.19 4.26
CA ARG A 10 15.36 19.16 4.77
C ARG A 10 14.32 18.87 3.69
N ALA A 11 14.54 19.33 2.46
CA ALA A 11 13.64 19.16 1.32
C ALA A 11 13.69 17.76 0.70
N LYS A 12 14.84 17.06 0.77
CA LYS A 12 15.04 15.70 0.23
C LYS A 12 13.86 14.73 0.44
N PRO A 13 13.34 14.50 1.67
CA PRO A 13 12.23 13.57 1.87
C PRO A 13 10.92 14.05 1.23
N TYR A 14 10.68 15.35 1.13
CA TYR A 14 9.48 15.90 0.47
C TYR A 14 9.55 15.72 -1.04
N VAL A 15 10.68 16.09 -1.65
CA VAL A 15 10.92 15.92 -3.09
C VAL A 15 10.85 14.45 -3.48
N ALA A 16 11.45 13.57 -2.67
CA ALA A 16 11.36 12.12 -2.86
C ALA A 16 9.90 11.64 -2.84
N MET A 17 9.13 12.01 -1.81
CA MET A 17 7.74 11.57 -1.69
C MET A 17 6.85 12.09 -2.82
N ILE A 18 7.01 13.35 -3.24
CA ILE A 18 6.29 13.94 -4.38
C ILE A 18 6.64 13.19 -5.67
N SER A 19 7.93 12.95 -5.91
CA SER A 19 8.39 12.20 -7.09
C SER A 19 7.82 10.77 -7.12
N LEU A 20 7.73 10.11 -5.96
CA LEU A 20 7.08 8.80 -5.85
C LEU A 20 5.60 8.86 -6.22
N GLN A 21 4.85 9.90 -5.82
CA GLN A 21 3.44 10.01 -6.19
C GLN A 21 3.24 10.12 -7.69
N PHE A 22 4.11 10.87 -8.39
CA PHE A 22 4.10 10.90 -9.87
C PHE A 22 4.39 9.53 -10.47
N GLY A 23 5.35 8.79 -9.92
CA GLY A 23 5.65 7.42 -10.35
C GLY A 23 4.46 6.47 -10.17
N TYR A 24 3.80 6.51 -9.02
CA TYR A 24 2.61 5.70 -8.76
C TYR A 24 1.41 6.10 -9.63
N ALA A 25 1.26 7.40 -9.91
CA ALA A 25 0.21 7.89 -10.78
C ALA A 25 0.42 7.42 -12.22
N GLY A 26 1.64 7.55 -12.76
CA GLY A 26 1.98 7.07 -14.09
C GLY A 26 1.71 5.57 -14.26
N MET A 27 2.05 4.76 -13.26
CA MET A 27 1.75 3.33 -13.27
C MET A 27 0.24 3.06 -13.38
N ASN A 28 -0.61 3.76 -12.62
CA ASN A 28 -2.05 3.53 -12.68
C ASN A 28 -2.64 3.76 -14.07
N ILE A 29 -2.16 4.82 -14.74
CA ILE A 29 -2.58 5.17 -16.09
C ILE A 29 -2.08 4.12 -17.09
N ILE A 30 -0.77 3.81 -17.09
CA ILE A 30 -0.17 2.85 -18.03
C ILE A 30 -0.81 1.47 -17.86
N THR A 31 -0.97 1.01 -16.61
CA THR A 31 -1.61 -0.27 -16.32
C THR A 31 -3.08 -0.27 -16.74
N LYS A 32 -3.84 0.80 -16.50
CA LYS A 32 -5.24 0.87 -16.96
C LYS A 32 -5.34 0.78 -18.49
N VAL A 33 -4.46 1.46 -19.23
CA VAL A 33 -4.42 1.37 -20.69
C VAL A 33 -4.11 -0.06 -21.14
N SER A 34 -3.09 -0.70 -20.54
CA SER A 34 -2.70 -2.08 -20.85
C SER A 34 -3.82 -3.09 -20.57
N LEU A 35 -4.49 -2.98 -19.42
CA LEU A 35 -5.62 -3.84 -19.04
C LEU A 35 -6.86 -3.64 -19.94
N THR A 36 -7.06 -2.43 -20.46
CA THR A 36 -8.16 -2.10 -21.40
C THR A 36 -7.85 -2.64 -22.80
N ASN A 37 -6.58 -2.69 -23.19
CA ASN A 37 -6.12 -3.26 -24.46
C ASN A 37 -6.09 -4.81 -24.48
N GLY A 38 -6.66 -5.46 -23.45
CA GLY A 38 -6.83 -6.92 -23.42
C GLY A 38 -5.72 -7.68 -22.69
N MET A 39 -4.75 -7.01 -22.05
CA MET A 39 -3.75 -7.73 -21.24
C MET A 39 -4.42 -8.45 -20.07
N SER A 40 -4.03 -9.71 -19.84
CA SER A 40 -4.42 -10.44 -18.63
C SER A 40 -3.75 -9.82 -17.40
N HIS A 41 -4.56 -9.44 -16.42
CA HIS A 41 -4.08 -8.90 -15.16
C HIS A 41 -3.25 -9.91 -14.35
N TYR A 42 -3.50 -11.22 -14.50
CA TYR A 42 -2.71 -12.28 -13.87
C TYR A 42 -1.27 -12.28 -14.38
N VAL A 43 -1.11 -12.26 -15.71
CA VAL A 43 0.19 -12.20 -16.38
C VAL A 43 0.92 -10.90 -16.03
N LEU A 44 0.21 -9.77 -15.98
CA LEU A 44 0.80 -8.49 -15.56
C LEU A 44 1.40 -8.56 -14.14
N VAL A 45 0.71 -9.23 -13.20
CA VAL A 45 1.21 -9.42 -11.82
C VAL A 45 2.48 -10.27 -11.80
N VAL A 46 2.54 -11.35 -12.60
CA VAL A 46 3.75 -12.19 -12.74
C VAL A 46 4.95 -11.36 -13.18
N TYR A 47 4.83 -10.69 -14.33
CA TYR A 47 5.94 -9.94 -14.90
C TYR A 47 6.36 -8.78 -14.00
N ARG A 48 5.40 -8.09 -13.36
CA ARG A 48 5.68 -7.03 -12.39
C ARG A 48 6.55 -7.52 -11.24
N HIS A 49 6.23 -8.66 -10.63
CA HIS A 49 7.03 -9.23 -9.53
C HIS A 49 8.37 -9.77 -10.01
N ALA A 50 8.42 -10.33 -11.23
CA ALA A 50 9.67 -10.78 -11.83
C ALA A 50 10.64 -9.61 -12.05
N PHE A 51 10.18 -8.51 -12.67
CA PHE A 51 10.97 -7.28 -12.84
C PHE A 51 11.39 -6.66 -11.51
N ALA A 52 10.50 -6.67 -10.51
CA ALA A 52 10.83 -6.19 -9.16
C ALA A 52 11.94 -7.04 -8.53
N THR A 53 11.83 -8.36 -8.60
CA THR A 53 12.82 -9.28 -8.05
C THR A 53 14.17 -9.11 -8.74
N LEU A 54 14.19 -9.09 -10.07
CA LEU A 54 15.42 -8.94 -10.86
C LEU A 54 16.12 -7.61 -10.58
N SER A 55 15.36 -6.54 -10.35
CA SER A 55 15.94 -5.23 -10.08
C SER A 55 16.37 -5.04 -8.62
N ILE A 56 15.63 -5.53 -7.62
CA ILE A 56 15.98 -5.37 -6.18
C ILE A 56 17.06 -6.37 -5.74
N ALA A 57 17.02 -7.62 -6.23
CA ALA A 57 17.94 -8.69 -5.82
C ALA A 57 19.42 -8.29 -5.82
N PRO A 58 20.00 -7.64 -6.84
CA PRO A 58 21.40 -7.23 -6.82
C PRO A 58 21.69 -6.21 -5.70
N PHE A 59 20.82 -5.23 -5.47
CA PHE A 59 21.01 -4.25 -4.39
C PHE A 59 20.89 -4.90 -3.01
N ALA A 60 19.95 -5.84 -2.83
CA ALA A 60 19.82 -6.58 -1.59
C ALA A 60 21.02 -7.51 -1.31
N LEU A 61 21.68 -8.03 -2.36
CA LEU A 61 22.90 -8.85 -2.23
C LEU A 61 24.15 -8.02 -1.92
N ILE A 62 24.23 -6.78 -2.40
CA ILE A 62 25.39 -5.91 -2.20
C ILE A 62 25.27 -5.13 -0.87
N LEU A 63 24.15 -4.47 -0.62
CA LEU A 63 23.99 -3.51 0.49
C LEU A 63 23.78 -4.20 1.85
N GLU A 64 23.06 -5.31 1.89
CA GLU A 64 22.70 -5.98 3.15
C GLU A 64 23.56 -7.22 3.45
N ARG A 65 24.58 -7.51 2.64
CA ARG A 65 25.43 -8.71 2.77
C ARG A 65 25.96 -8.97 4.19
N LYS A 66 26.22 -7.91 4.97
CA LYS A 66 26.80 -7.97 6.33
C LYS A 66 25.78 -7.88 7.47
N VAL A 67 24.53 -7.51 7.17
CA VAL A 67 23.47 -7.24 8.18
C VAL A 67 22.39 -8.32 8.16
N ARG A 68 22.44 -9.24 7.19
CA ARG A 68 21.47 -10.34 7.02
C ARG A 68 21.34 -11.20 8.29
N PRO A 69 20.16 -11.25 8.93
CA PRO A 69 19.86 -12.37 9.80
C PRO A 69 19.77 -13.64 8.96
N ALA A 70 20.42 -14.72 9.41
CA ALA A 70 20.38 -16.01 8.71
C ALA A 70 18.95 -16.57 8.76
N MET A 71 18.27 -16.61 7.61
CA MET A 71 16.98 -17.29 7.49
C MET A 71 17.22 -18.79 7.41
N THR A 72 16.68 -19.58 8.35
CA THR A 72 16.83 -21.04 8.36
C THR A 72 16.19 -21.64 7.10
N LYS A 73 16.89 -22.54 6.39
CA LYS A 73 16.39 -23.20 5.16
C LYS A 73 15.01 -23.86 5.35
N TRP A 74 14.69 -24.28 6.57
CA TRP A 74 13.39 -24.80 6.98
C TRP A 74 12.26 -23.77 6.95
N VAL A 75 12.52 -22.54 7.42
CA VAL A 75 11.54 -21.44 7.34
C VAL A 75 11.32 -21.05 5.89
N PHE A 76 12.38 -21.06 5.07
CA PHE A 76 12.28 -20.85 3.63
C PHE A 76 11.41 -21.91 2.94
N LEU A 77 11.69 -23.20 3.19
CA LEU A 77 10.92 -24.31 2.62
C LEU A 77 9.45 -24.28 3.07
N GLN A 78 9.18 -23.92 4.32
CA GLN A 78 7.81 -23.75 4.82
C GLN A 78 7.07 -22.62 4.11
N ILE A 79 7.69 -21.44 3.95
CA ILE A 79 7.11 -20.30 3.22
C ILE A 79 6.87 -20.68 1.74
N PHE A 80 7.82 -21.39 1.13
CA PHE A 80 7.75 -21.81 -0.28
C PHE A 80 6.63 -22.84 -0.54
N VAL A 81 6.58 -23.92 0.24
CA VAL A 81 5.59 -25.01 0.08
C VAL A 81 4.18 -24.50 0.38
N LEU A 82 4.00 -23.67 1.41
CA LEU A 82 2.69 -23.11 1.73
C LEU A 82 2.27 -21.98 0.76
N GLY A 83 3.22 -21.27 0.16
CA GLY A 83 2.95 -20.31 -0.92
C GLY A 83 2.44 -20.99 -2.19
N LEU A 84 2.96 -22.18 -2.52
CA LEU A 84 2.49 -22.97 -3.65
C LEU A 84 1.13 -23.63 -3.37
N LEU A 85 0.94 -24.21 -2.19
CA LEU A 85 -0.29 -24.93 -1.83
C LEU A 85 -1.47 -23.98 -1.51
N GLY A 86 -1.21 -22.80 -0.93
CA GLY A 86 -2.26 -21.82 -0.61
C GLY A 86 -2.96 -21.22 -1.85
N SER A 87 -2.29 -21.23 -3.00
CA SER A 87 -2.85 -20.76 -4.29
C SER A 87 -3.94 -21.69 -4.83
N VAL A 88 -3.84 -22.99 -4.54
CA VAL A 88 -4.74 -24.02 -5.06
C VAL A 88 -6.01 -24.16 -4.20
N VAL A 89 -5.93 -23.81 -2.91
CA VAL A 89 -7.00 -24.06 -1.93
C VAL A 89 -8.08 -22.96 -1.91
N ILE A 90 -7.92 -21.84 -2.62
CA ILE A 90 -8.95 -20.78 -2.65
C ILE A 90 -10.11 -21.07 -3.62
N THR A 91 -10.02 -22.14 -4.41
CA THR A 91 -11.07 -22.50 -5.37
C THR A 91 -12.15 -23.44 -4.81
N ASP A 92 -12.11 -23.80 -3.53
CA ASP A 92 -13.18 -24.59 -2.92
C ASP A 92 -13.49 -24.09 -1.52
N HIS A 93 -14.75 -23.72 -1.33
CA HIS A 93 -15.50 -23.29 -0.15
C HIS A 93 -14.82 -22.84 1.15
N ASP A 94 -15.39 -21.75 1.67
CA ASP A 94 -15.46 -21.27 3.05
C ASP A 94 -14.80 -22.11 4.16
N GLU A 95 -14.07 -21.40 5.03
CA GLU A 95 -13.45 -21.82 6.30
C GLU A 95 -11.93 -22.07 6.28
N LEU A 96 -11.14 -20.98 6.25
CA LEU A 96 -9.77 -21.06 6.79
C LEU A 96 -9.29 -19.74 7.43
N LEU A 97 -10.16 -19.03 8.14
CA LEU A 97 -9.78 -17.82 8.89
C LEU A 97 -9.36 -18.11 10.34
N ILE A 98 -9.44 -19.37 10.84
CA ILE A 98 -9.35 -19.65 12.28
C ILE A 98 -8.18 -20.56 12.71
N VAL A 99 -7.51 -21.32 11.81
CA VAL A 99 -6.55 -22.35 12.25
C VAL A 99 -5.21 -22.32 11.50
N ALA A 100 -4.43 -21.25 11.68
CA ALA A 100 -3.00 -21.30 11.34
C ALA A 100 -2.17 -20.71 12.49
N PRO A 101 -1.39 -21.53 13.24
CA PRO A 101 -0.53 -21.03 14.33
C PRO A 101 0.65 -20.18 13.83
N ASN A 102 0.90 -20.13 12.51
CA ASN A 102 2.02 -19.44 11.90
C ASN A 102 1.56 -18.16 11.17
N LYS A 103 1.39 -17.07 11.92
CA LYS A 103 1.06 -15.71 11.43
C LYS A 103 1.98 -15.21 10.30
N LEU A 104 3.18 -15.78 10.17
CA LEU A 104 4.17 -15.42 9.16
C LEU A 104 3.73 -15.79 7.74
N ILE A 105 3.06 -16.94 7.55
CA ILE A 105 2.75 -17.49 6.22
C ILE A 105 1.62 -16.71 5.54
N LEU A 106 0.59 -16.36 6.32
CA LEU A 106 -0.53 -15.54 5.85
C LEU A 106 -0.05 -14.14 5.38
N ASN A 107 1.06 -13.63 5.93
CA ASN A 107 1.62 -12.35 5.51
C ASN A 107 2.28 -12.39 4.12
N PHE A 108 2.70 -13.55 3.64
CA PHE A 108 3.33 -13.69 2.32
C PHE A 108 2.34 -13.84 1.17
N TYR A 109 1.15 -14.39 1.43
CA TYR A 109 0.17 -14.71 0.40
C TYR A 109 -0.79 -13.55 0.07
N ARG A 110 -1.06 -12.69 1.05
CA ARG A 110 -1.96 -11.53 0.91
C ARG A 110 -1.54 -10.48 -0.14
N PRO A 111 -0.24 -10.16 -0.36
CA PRO A 111 0.16 -9.16 -1.36
C PRO A 111 -0.20 -9.54 -2.81
N VAL A 112 -0.16 -10.83 -3.15
CA VAL A 112 -0.49 -11.29 -4.52
C VAL A 112 -1.99 -11.25 -4.76
N ILE A 113 -2.79 -11.67 -3.77
CA ILE A 113 -4.26 -11.52 -3.85
C ILE A 113 -4.65 -10.06 -3.95
N ASP A 114 -4.12 -9.21 -3.08
CA ASP A 114 -4.39 -7.77 -3.08
C ASP A 114 -4.14 -7.15 -4.46
N GLN A 115 -2.98 -7.43 -5.06
CA GLN A 115 -2.63 -6.86 -6.36
C GLN A 115 -3.53 -7.36 -7.49
N ASN A 116 -3.91 -8.64 -7.50
CA ASN A 116 -4.85 -9.16 -8.51
C ASN A 116 -6.24 -8.53 -8.34
N LEU A 117 -6.76 -8.45 -7.11
CA LEU A 117 -8.03 -7.81 -6.82
C LEU A 117 -8.00 -6.30 -7.14
N TYR A 118 -6.88 -5.64 -6.87
CA TYR A 118 -6.67 -4.24 -7.22
C TYR A 118 -6.68 -4.03 -8.73
N TYR A 119 -5.93 -4.82 -9.51
CA TYR A 119 -5.91 -4.68 -10.96
C TYR A 119 -7.23 -5.07 -11.62
N LEU A 120 -7.94 -6.06 -11.08
CA LEU A 120 -9.29 -6.40 -11.52
C LEU A 120 -10.26 -5.25 -11.24
N GLY A 121 -10.20 -4.68 -10.04
CA GLY A 121 -10.96 -3.49 -9.67
C GLY A 121 -10.62 -2.28 -10.55
N LEU A 122 -9.33 -2.04 -10.83
CA LEU A 122 -8.86 -0.99 -11.72
C LEU A 122 -9.36 -1.21 -13.16
N LYS A 123 -9.36 -2.45 -13.64
CA LYS A 123 -9.87 -2.82 -14.97
C LYS A 123 -11.36 -2.49 -15.09
N LEU A 124 -12.15 -2.80 -14.08
CA LEU A 124 -13.61 -2.61 -14.06
C LEU A 124 -14.08 -1.21 -13.67
N THR A 125 -13.22 -0.41 -13.03
CA THR A 125 -13.54 0.95 -12.57
C THR A 125 -12.66 2.00 -13.26
N SER A 126 -12.20 3.02 -12.53
CA SER A 126 -11.32 4.06 -13.06
C SER A 126 -10.08 4.23 -12.20
N PRO A 127 -8.95 4.72 -12.76
CA PRO A 127 -7.74 5.01 -11.99
C PRO A 127 -8.00 5.91 -10.79
N THR A 128 -8.81 6.96 -10.98
CA THR A 128 -9.15 7.92 -9.91
C THR A 128 -9.91 7.23 -8.78
N PHE A 129 -10.87 6.37 -9.12
CA PHE A 129 -11.65 5.62 -8.15
C PHE A 129 -10.81 4.59 -7.38
N SER A 130 -9.95 3.83 -8.07
CA SER A 130 -9.02 2.89 -7.43
C SER A 130 -8.07 3.59 -6.46
N CYS A 131 -7.55 4.77 -6.83
CA CYS A 131 -6.68 5.56 -5.96
C CYS A 131 -7.43 6.10 -4.73
N ALA A 132 -8.68 6.51 -4.89
CA ALA A 132 -9.52 6.94 -3.78
C ALA A 132 -9.76 5.79 -2.79
N MET A 133 -10.01 4.57 -3.28
CA MET A 133 -10.16 3.39 -2.43
C MET A 133 -8.87 3.05 -1.66
N SER A 134 -7.70 3.18 -2.29
CA SER A 134 -6.41 3.02 -1.60
C SER A 134 -6.19 4.02 -0.46
N ASN A 135 -6.79 5.22 -0.52
CA ASN A 135 -6.71 6.22 0.54
C ASN A 135 -7.59 5.89 1.77
N ILE A 136 -8.53 4.96 1.64
CA ILE A 136 -9.34 4.45 2.77
C ILE A 136 -8.51 3.52 3.66
N LEU A 137 -7.39 3.00 3.16
CA LEU A 137 -6.58 1.98 3.83
C LEU A 137 -6.23 2.31 5.30
N PRO A 138 -5.80 3.53 5.68
CA PRO A 138 -5.49 3.84 7.07
C PRO A 138 -6.73 3.82 7.99
N ALA A 139 -7.89 4.19 7.46
CA ALA A 139 -9.18 4.11 8.15
C ALA A 139 -9.61 2.65 8.33
N MET A 140 -9.55 1.82 7.29
CA MET A 140 -9.88 0.38 7.40
C MET A 140 -8.94 -0.36 8.34
N THR A 141 -7.64 -0.02 8.33
CA THR A 141 -6.66 -0.60 9.26
C THR A 141 -7.01 -0.26 10.71
N PHE A 142 -7.48 0.96 10.98
CA PHE A 142 -7.99 1.34 12.30
C PHE A 142 -9.24 0.53 12.68
N VAL A 143 -10.22 0.38 11.77
CA VAL A 143 -11.42 -0.45 12.02
C VAL A 143 -11.04 -1.89 12.38
N ILE A 144 -10.14 -2.51 11.62
CA ILE A 144 -9.67 -3.88 11.90
C ILE A 144 -8.96 -3.94 13.25
N ALA A 145 -8.12 -2.96 13.58
CA ALA A 145 -7.45 -2.90 14.87
C ALA A 145 -8.44 -2.79 16.05
N LEU A 146 -9.57 -2.11 15.87
CA LEU A 146 -10.67 -2.07 16.85
C LEU A 146 -11.39 -3.41 16.97
N LEU A 147 -11.78 -4.03 15.85
CA LEU A 147 -12.47 -5.33 15.83
C LEU A 147 -11.62 -6.43 16.46
N CYS A 148 -10.31 -6.44 16.19
CA CYS A 148 -9.35 -7.37 16.77
C CYS A 148 -8.97 -7.04 18.23
N ARG A 149 -9.57 -6.00 18.84
CA ARG A 149 -9.23 -5.49 20.19
C ARG A 149 -7.74 -5.19 20.38
N MET A 150 -7.02 -4.88 19.31
CA MET A 150 -5.59 -4.55 19.35
C MET A 150 -5.35 -3.09 19.72
N GLU A 151 -6.32 -2.21 19.45
CA GLU A 151 -6.24 -0.79 19.76
C GLU A 151 -7.22 -0.43 20.89
N LYS A 152 -6.69 0.02 22.04
CA LYS A 152 -7.50 0.49 23.17
C LYS A 152 -7.88 1.95 22.96
N VAL A 153 -9.15 2.21 22.69
CA VAL A 153 -9.65 3.57 22.43
C VAL A 153 -10.08 4.22 23.73
N ASN A 154 -9.44 5.34 24.07
CA ASN A 154 -9.93 6.22 25.13
C ASN A 154 -10.65 7.41 24.49
N LEU A 155 -11.99 7.33 24.37
CA LEU A 155 -12.82 8.37 23.73
C LEU A 155 -12.75 9.75 24.41
N LYS A 156 -12.15 9.85 25.59
CA LYS A 156 -11.90 11.14 26.26
C LYS A 156 -10.74 11.91 25.64
N LYS A 157 -9.78 11.26 24.96
CA LYS A 157 -8.69 11.99 24.30
C LYS A 157 -9.08 12.37 22.87
N VAL A 158 -8.82 13.63 22.52
CA VAL A 158 -9.08 14.23 21.19
C VAL A 158 -8.41 13.44 20.04
N MET A 159 -7.28 12.78 20.28
CA MET A 159 -6.56 12.01 19.25
C MET A 159 -7.37 10.80 18.78
N TYR A 160 -8.00 10.10 19.72
CA TYR A 160 -8.84 8.95 19.44
C TYR A 160 -10.16 9.38 18.79
N GLN A 161 -10.72 10.51 19.21
CA GLN A 161 -11.90 11.11 18.56
C GLN A 161 -11.60 11.43 17.08
N ALA A 162 -10.44 12.04 16.79
CA ALA A 162 -10.04 12.34 15.42
C ALA A 162 -9.90 11.09 14.53
N LYS A 163 -9.42 9.96 15.09
CA LYS A 163 -9.35 8.68 14.36
C LYS A 163 -10.73 8.11 14.07
N VAL A 164 -11.62 8.10 15.06
CA VAL A 164 -12.98 7.57 14.91
C VAL A 164 -13.78 8.42 13.91
N VAL A 165 -13.83 9.73 14.11
CA VAL A 165 -14.52 10.66 13.20
C VAL A 165 -13.91 10.61 11.81
N GLY A 166 -12.58 10.64 11.69
CA GLY A 166 -11.89 10.54 10.41
C GLY A 166 -12.21 9.25 9.66
N THR A 167 -12.32 8.13 10.38
CA THR A 167 -12.71 6.84 9.80
C THR A 167 -14.15 6.87 9.26
N LEU A 168 -15.10 7.39 10.04
CA LEU A 168 -16.49 7.54 9.61
C LEU A 168 -16.62 8.43 8.38
N VAL A 169 -15.92 9.57 8.38
CA VAL A 169 -15.90 10.51 7.24
C VAL A 169 -15.28 9.87 6.01
N THR A 170 -14.22 9.06 6.16
CA THR A 170 -13.58 8.37 5.04
C THR A 170 -14.50 7.32 4.41
N VAL A 171 -15.18 6.52 5.24
CA VAL A 171 -16.16 5.52 4.77
C VAL A 171 -17.36 6.20 4.11
N ALA A 172 -17.87 7.28 4.71
CA ALA A 172 -18.94 8.08 4.10
C ALA A 172 -18.52 8.67 2.74
N GLY A 173 -17.29 9.19 2.63
CA GLY A 173 -16.74 9.69 1.37
C GLY A 173 -16.66 8.61 0.28
N ALA A 174 -16.26 7.39 0.66
CA ALA A 174 -16.25 6.24 -0.23
C ALA A 174 -17.66 5.86 -0.71
N MET A 175 -18.64 5.87 0.20
CA MET A 175 -20.05 5.62 -0.14
C MET A 175 -20.62 6.69 -1.07
N VAL A 176 -20.28 7.96 -0.87
CA VAL A 176 -20.69 9.05 -1.77
C VAL A 176 -20.08 8.85 -3.15
N MET A 177 -18.78 8.49 -3.20
CA MET A 177 -18.09 8.24 -4.47
C MET A 177 -18.66 7.05 -5.26
N THR A 178 -19.15 6.01 -4.57
CA THR A 178 -19.71 4.79 -5.20
C THR A 178 -21.19 4.93 -5.54
N LEU A 179 -22.00 5.53 -4.68
CA LEU A 179 -23.46 5.52 -4.82
C LEU A 179 -24.00 6.77 -5.52
N TYR A 180 -23.26 7.88 -5.53
CA TYR A 180 -23.74 9.14 -6.10
C TYR A 180 -23.09 9.44 -7.45
N LYS A 181 -23.77 9.09 -8.54
CA LYS A 181 -23.44 9.56 -9.90
C LYS A 181 -24.10 10.92 -10.13
N GLY A 182 -23.53 11.99 -9.54
CA GLY A 182 -23.95 13.37 -9.82
C GLY A 182 -23.65 13.80 -11.27
N PRO A 183 -23.90 15.07 -11.65
CA PRO A 183 -23.62 15.58 -12.99
C PRO A 183 -22.14 15.41 -13.37
N ILE A 184 -21.88 15.24 -14.67
CA ILE A 184 -20.52 15.20 -15.21
C ILE A 184 -19.95 16.61 -15.09
N LEU A 185 -18.80 16.74 -14.44
CA LEU A 185 -18.07 18.00 -14.42
C LEU A 185 -17.26 18.07 -15.70
N GLU A 186 -17.74 18.84 -16.67
CA GLU A 186 -16.94 19.20 -17.84
C GLU A 186 -15.79 20.09 -17.37
N MET A 187 -14.59 19.56 -17.43
CA MET A 187 -13.38 20.32 -17.14
C MET A 187 -13.21 21.40 -18.21
N VAL A 188 -12.73 22.60 -17.84
CA VAL A 188 -12.59 23.78 -18.72
C VAL A 188 -11.81 23.49 -20.02
N TRP A 189 -10.96 22.46 -20.02
CA TRP A 189 -10.17 22.01 -21.16
C TRP A 189 -10.89 21.04 -22.10
N SER A 190 -12.03 20.42 -21.72
CA SER A 190 -12.78 19.54 -22.61
C SER A 190 -13.69 20.29 -23.59
N GLN A 191 -13.83 21.61 -23.46
CA GLN A 191 -14.65 22.44 -24.36
C GLN A 191 -14.06 22.61 -25.77
N HIS A 192 -12.81 22.21 -26.02
CA HIS A 192 -12.14 22.40 -27.32
C HIS A 192 -12.04 21.12 -28.18
N GLY A 193 -12.74 20.04 -27.81
CA GLY A 193 -12.71 18.76 -28.54
C GLY A 193 -14.08 18.31 -29.02
N ASN A 194 -14.51 18.81 -30.18
CA ASN A 194 -15.56 18.30 -31.06
C ASN A 194 -16.98 18.03 -30.53
N SER A 195 -17.88 18.89 -31.02
CA SER A 195 -19.25 18.54 -31.40
C SER A 195 -19.24 17.36 -32.40
N GLY A 196 -19.99 16.30 -32.11
CA GLY A 196 -20.32 15.24 -33.09
C GLY A 196 -19.57 13.92 -32.90
N ALA A 197 -20.12 13.03 -32.07
CA ALA A 197 -19.92 11.59 -32.21
C ALA A 197 -21.15 10.83 -31.69
N SER A 198 -21.67 9.96 -32.54
CA SER A 198 -22.85 9.12 -32.38
C SER A 198 -22.85 8.26 -31.12
N ASN A 199 -23.96 8.29 -30.39
CA ASN A 199 -24.28 7.40 -29.27
C ASN A 199 -24.43 5.95 -29.75
N SER A 200 -23.37 5.15 -29.64
CA SER A 200 -23.51 3.73 -29.35
C SER A 200 -23.50 3.57 -27.83
N GLN A 201 -24.68 3.55 -27.21
CA GLN A 201 -24.82 3.27 -25.78
C GLN A 201 -24.43 1.81 -25.50
N PRO A 202 -23.41 1.54 -24.67
CA PRO A 202 -23.34 0.25 -23.99
C PRO A 202 -24.55 0.17 -23.06
N THR A 203 -25.16 -1.01 -22.96
CA THR A 203 -26.30 -1.28 -22.09
C THR A 203 -26.00 -0.80 -20.65
N ALA A 204 -26.78 0.16 -20.16
CA ALA A 204 -26.57 0.82 -18.87
C ALA A 204 -26.55 -0.17 -17.66
N GLU A 205 -27.11 -1.37 -17.84
CA GLU A 205 -27.07 -2.45 -16.87
C GLU A 205 -25.73 -3.18 -16.77
N SER A 206 -24.96 -3.34 -17.85
CA SER A 206 -23.65 -4.03 -17.77
C SER A 206 -22.61 -3.13 -17.10
N SER A 207 -22.57 -1.86 -17.47
CA SER A 207 -21.64 -0.87 -16.92
C SER A 207 -21.85 -0.62 -15.42
N SER A 208 -23.09 -0.67 -14.93
CA SER A 208 -23.36 -0.50 -13.49
C SER A 208 -22.97 -1.73 -12.67
N LYS A 209 -23.20 -2.94 -13.19
CA LYS A 209 -22.75 -4.20 -12.57
C LYS A 209 -21.23 -4.32 -12.53
N GLU A 210 -20.54 -3.99 -13.63
CA GLU A 210 -19.07 -3.98 -13.70
C GLU A 210 -18.47 -2.98 -12.70
N TRP A 211 -19.03 -1.78 -12.62
CA TRP A 211 -18.57 -0.75 -11.69
C TRP A 211 -18.79 -1.13 -10.22
N PHE A 212 -19.94 -1.74 -9.91
CA PHE A 212 -20.23 -2.28 -8.57
C PHE A 212 -19.30 -3.45 -8.21
N LEU A 213 -19.09 -4.38 -9.13
CA LEU A 213 -18.18 -5.53 -8.96
C LEU A 213 -16.74 -5.06 -8.74
N GLY A 214 -16.27 -4.08 -9.53
CA GLY A 214 -14.96 -3.49 -9.35
C GLY A 214 -14.80 -2.75 -8.01
N SER A 215 -15.87 -2.14 -7.49
CA SER A 215 -15.89 -1.54 -6.14
C SER A 215 -15.72 -2.58 -5.04
N ILE A 216 -16.40 -3.73 -5.16
CA ILE A 216 -16.25 -4.87 -4.24
C ILE A 216 -14.81 -5.35 -4.26
N PHE A 217 -14.22 -5.58 -5.43
CA PHE A 217 -12.84 -6.04 -5.54
C PHE A 217 -11.83 -5.06 -4.92
N LEU A 218 -12.02 -3.75 -5.09
CA LEU A 218 -11.16 -2.73 -4.45
C LEU A 218 -11.32 -2.69 -2.93
N ILE A 219 -12.54 -2.89 -2.41
CA ILE A 219 -12.77 -2.99 -0.96
C ILE A 219 -12.10 -4.25 -0.40
N LEU A 220 -12.25 -5.40 -1.07
CA LEU A 220 -11.60 -6.65 -0.68
C LEU A 220 -10.07 -6.54 -0.73
N ALA A 221 -9.50 -5.90 -1.76
CA ALA A 221 -8.08 -5.58 -1.82
C ALA A 221 -7.66 -4.73 -0.61
N THR A 222 -8.39 -3.64 -0.35
CA THR A 222 -8.12 -2.74 0.79
C THR A 222 -8.17 -3.46 2.13
N LEU A 223 -9.14 -4.36 2.34
CA LEU A 223 -9.25 -5.19 3.54
C LEU A 223 -8.12 -6.21 3.65
N ALA A 224 -7.78 -6.87 2.55
CA ALA A 224 -6.67 -7.83 2.47
C ALA A 224 -5.34 -7.15 2.84
N TRP A 225 -5.09 -5.95 2.31
CA TRP A 225 -3.90 -5.16 2.62
C TRP A 225 -3.91 -4.60 4.04
N ALA A 226 -5.05 -4.10 4.55
CA ALA A 226 -5.17 -3.57 5.90
C ALA A 226 -4.89 -4.64 6.98
N SER A 227 -5.32 -5.88 6.73
CA SER A 227 -5.11 -7.00 7.65
C SER A 227 -3.63 -7.38 7.84
N LEU A 228 -2.77 -7.11 6.86
CA LEU A 228 -1.31 -7.26 6.99
C LEU A 228 -0.75 -6.30 8.03
N PHE A 229 -1.13 -5.02 7.96
CA PHE A 229 -0.63 -3.99 8.87
C PHE A 229 -1.06 -4.19 10.32
N ALA A 230 -2.20 -4.83 10.57
CA ALA A 230 -2.63 -5.13 11.93
C ALA A 230 -1.73 -6.19 12.60
N VAL A 231 -1.24 -7.17 11.84
CA VAL A 231 -0.58 -8.37 12.40
C VAL A 231 0.96 -8.26 12.41
N THR A 232 1.57 -7.47 11.52
CA THR A 232 3.02 -7.51 11.24
C THR A 232 3.87 -6.45 11.99
N LEU A 233 3.31 -5.68 12.93
CA LEU A 233 3.95 -4.47 13.48
C LEU A 233 5.25 -4.62 14.30
N LYS A 234 5.96 -5.76 14.32
CA LYS A 234 7.18 -5.88 15.15
C LYS A 234 8.38 -6.66 14.59
N GLN A 235 8.39 -7.10 13.35
CA GLN A 235 9.49 -7.95 12.88
C GLN A 235 9.98 -7.50 11.51
N TYR A 236 11.25 -7.08 11.46
CA TYR A 236 12.22 -7.10 10.37
C TYR A 236 12.99 -5.77 10.24
N SER A 237 14.27 -5.83 10.60
CA SER A 237 15.26 -4.74 10.49
C SER A 237 15.96 -4.69 9.13
N ALA A 238 15.68 -5.63 8.22
CA ALA A 238 16.29 -5.70 6.89
C ALA A 238 15.23 -5.51 5.78
N GLN A 239 14.97 -4.26 5.42
CA GLN A 239 13.88 -3.89 4.50
C GLN A 239 14.09 -4.36 3.06
N LEU A 240 15.33 -4.34 2.53
CA LEU A 240 15.59 -4.71 1.14
C LEU A 240 15.54 -6.23 0.93
N SER A 241 16.18 -7.02 1.80
CA SER A 241 16.17 -8.48 1.69
C SER A 241 14.76 -9.04 1.89
N LEU A 242 13.97 -8.48 2.81
CA LEU A 242 12.58 -8.86 2.99
C LEU A 242 11.75 -8.56 1.73
N THR A 243 11.94 -7.38 1.12
CA THR A 243 11.24 -7.00 -0.11
C THR A 243 11.60 -7.90 -1.28
N THR A 244 12.87 -8.26 -1.45
CA THR A 244 13.32 -9.23 -2.47
C THR A 244 12.66 -10.58 -2.27
N TRP A 245 12.59 -11.07 -1.03
CA TRP A 245 11.93 -12.33 -0.72
C TRP A 245 10.42 -12.29 -0.98
N ILE A 246 9.75 -11.20 -0.60
CA ILE A 246 8.32 -11.01 -0.89
C ILE A 246 8.08 -10.98 -2.40
N CYS A 247 8.89 -10.26 -3.18
CA CYS A 247 8.74 -10.20 -4.64
C CYS A 247 9.06 -11.55 -5.31
N PHE A 248 10.08 -12.27 -4.83
CA PHE A 248 10.44 -13.58 -5.37
C PHE A 248 9.34 -14.62 -5.11
N VAL A 249 8.87 -14.73 -3.86
CA VAL A 249 7.75 -15.62 -3.51
C VAL A 249 6.48 -15.17 -4.23
N GLY A 250 6.25 -13.86 -4.34
CA GLY A 250 5.14 -13.28 -5.08
C GLY A 250 5.16 -13.62 -6.57
N THR A 251 6.34 -13.70 -7.19
CA THR A 251 6.52 -14.14 -8.59
C THR A 251 6.06 -15.58 -8.74
N LEU A 252 6.53 -16.48 -7.87
CA LEU A 252 6.18 -17.91 -7.90
C LEU A 252 4.68 -18.14 -7.68
N GLN A 253 4.09 -17.43 -6.72
CA GLN A 253 2.65 -17.47 -6.45
C GLN A 253 1.83 -16.93 -7.62
N ALA A 254 2.23 -15.78 -8.17
CA ALA A 254 1.57 -15.23 -9.34
C ALA A 254 1.66 -16.19 -10.53
N ILE A 255 2.78 -16.88 -10.73
CA ILE A 255 2.91 -17.91 -11.77
C ILE A 255 1.92 -19.04 -11.54
N ALA A 256 1.84 -19.57 -10.31
CA ALA A 256 0.91 -20.65 -9.97
C ALA A 256 -0.55 -20.23 -10.21
N VAL A 257 -0.96 -19.06 -9.73
CA VAL A 257 -2.32 -18.52 -9.95
C VAL A 257 -2.60 -18.32 -11.44
N THR A 258 -1.63 -17.79 -12.19
CA THR A 258 -1.79 -17.56 -13.64
C THR A 258 -1.91 -18.89 -14.38
N LEU A 259 -1.15 -19.93 -14.02
CA LEU A 259 -1.28 -21.25 -14.66
C LEU A 259 -2.65 -21.90 -14.40
N VAL A 260 -3.27 -21.61 -13.25
CA VAL A 260 -4.61 -22.11 -12.91
C VAL A 260 -5.71 -21.30 -13.59
N MET A 261 -5.53 -19.99 -13.75
CA MET A 261 -6.56 -19.09 -14.31
C MET A 261 -6.48 -18.96 -15.84
N GLU A 262 -5.26 -18.96 -16.39
CA GLU A 262 -4.97 -18.76 -17.81
C GLU A 262 -4.35 -20.03 -18.39
N HIS A 263 -5.19 -20.86 -19.01
CA HIS A 263 -4.79 -22.13 -19.59
C HIS A 263 -4.15 -21.99 -20.98
N GLU A 264 -4.29 -20.82 -21.61
CA GLU A 264 -3.73 -20.58 -22.94
C GLU A 264 -2.27 -20.08 -22.87
N PRO A 265 -1.32 -20.75 -23.55
CA PRO A 265 0.09 -20.34 -23.53
C PRO A 265 0.35 -19.01 -24.28
N SER A 266 -0.57 -18.59 -25.16
CA SER A 266 -0.53 -17.31 -25.89
C SER A 266 -0.54 -16.10 -24.94
N VAL A 267 -1.25 -16.20 -23.81
CA VAL A 267 -1.44 -15.10 -22.84
C VAL A 267 -0.13 -14.75 -22.13
N TRP A 268 0.81 -15.69 -22.06
CA TRP A 268 2.14 -15.47 -21.48
C TRP A 268 3.07 -14.68 -22.39
N SER A 269 2.78 -14.62 -23.69
CA SER A 269 3.60 -13.89 -24.67
C SER A 269 3.35 -12.39 -24.55
N ILE A 270 4.31 -11.67 -23.97
CA ILE A 270 4.28 -10.21 -23.88
C ILE A 270 5.08 -9.62 -25.05
N GLY A 271 4.43 -8.80 -25.88
CA GLY A 271 5.08 -8.11 -26.99
C GLY A 271 5.96 -6.94 -26.53
N PHE A 272 6.76 -6.38 -27.43
CA PHE A 272 7.45 -5.10 -27.21
C PHE A 272 6.48 -3.91 -27.39
N ASP A 273 5.49 -3.84 -26.50
CA ASP A 273 4.38 -2.89 -26.58
C ASP A 273 4.10 -2.23 -25.21
N MET A 274 2.95 -1.58 -25.09
CA MET A 274 2.50 -0.96 -23.84
C MET A 274 2.37 -1.95 -22.68
N ASN A 275 2.22 -3.25 -22.94
CA ASN A 275 2.08 -4.28 -21.92
C ASN A 275 3.43 -4.55 -21.25
N LEU A 276 4.50 -4.68 -22.05
CA LEU A 276 5.86 -4.78 -21.51
C LEU A 276 6.25 -3.52 -20.74
N LEU A 277 5.92 -2.33 -21.27
CA LEU A 277 6.14 -1.08 -20.56
C LEU A 277 5.40 -1.06 -19.21
N ALA A 278 4.13 -1.46 -19.18
CA ALA A 278 3.34 -1.53 -17.96
C ALA A 278 3.98 -2.46 -16.92
N ALA A 279 4.37 -3.67 -17.33
CA ALA A 279 4.97 -4.64 -16.44
C ALA A 279 6.34 -4.21 -15.91
N ALA A 280 7.23 -3.73 -16.80
CA ALA A 280 8.57 -3.28 -16.43
C ALA A 280 8.51 -2.03 -15.55
N TYR A 281 7.69 -1.04 -15.90
CA TYR A 281 7.51 0.18 -15.11
C TYR A 281 6.93 -0.13 -13.73
N ALA A 282 5.89 -0.99 -13.66
CA ALA A 282 5.31 -1.40 -12.39
C ALA A 282 6.33 -2.14 -11.51
N GLY A 283 7.11 -3.06 -12.06
CA GLY A 283 8.12 -3.81 -11.29
C GLY A 283 9.28 -2.94 -10.81
N ILE A 284 9.91 -2.22 -11.74
CA ILE A 284 11.14 -1.46 -11.47
C ILE A 284 10.83 -0.18 -10.70
N VAL A 285 9.92 0.66 -11.20
CA VAL A 285 9.67 1.98 -10.60
C VAL A 285 8.84 1.84 -9.33
N THR A 286 7.69 1.17 -9.40
CA THR A 286 6.74 1.18 -8.26
C THR A 286 7.03 0.15 -7.18
N SER A 287 7.60 -1.00 -7.52
CA SER A 287 7.90 -2.05 -6.54
C SER A 287 9.34 -2.03 -6.03
N SER A 288 10.27 -1.46 -6.79
CA SER A 288 11.70 -1.50 -6.43
C SER A 288 12.16 -0.15 -5.92
N VAL A 289 12.22 0.84 -6.82
CA VAL A 289 12.66 2.20 -6.46
C VAL A 289 11.72 2.79 -5.41
N ALA A 290 10.42 2.71 -5.62
CA ALA A 290 9.48 3.37 -4.73
C ALA A 290 9.41 2.72 -3.34
N TYR A 291 9.42 1.39 -3.23
CA TYR A 291 9.48 0.72 -1.92
C TYR A 291 10.78 1.02 -1.17
N TYR A 292 11.91 1.06 -1.86
CA TYR A 292 13.18 1.43 -1.25
C TYR A 292 13.16 2.87 -0.72
N VAL A 293 12.80 3.83 -1.57
CA VAL A 293 12.74 5.26 -1.20
C VAL A 293 11.70 5.48 -0.10
N GLN A 294 10.55 4.82 -0.18
CA GLN A 294 9.51 4.89 0.84
C GLN A 294 10.01 4.31 2.17
N GLY A 295 10.74 3.17 2.16
CA GLY A 295 11.39 2.60 3.34
C GLY A 295 12.35 3.59 4.02
N LEU A 296 13.22 4.23 3.25
CA LEU A 296 14.16 5.25 3.74
C LEU A 296 13.45 6.49 4.34
N VAL A 297 12.36 6.92 3.72
CA VAL A 297 11.56 8.06 4.23
C VAL A 297 10.84 7.67 5.51
N ILE A 298 10.28 6.47 5.58
CA ILE A 298 9.59 5.95 6.78
C ILE A 298 10.57 5.81 7.94
N GLU A 299 11.79 5.32 7.69
CA GLU A 299 12.84 5.24 8.70
C GLU A 299 13.19 6.62 9.28
N LYS A 300 13.33 7.63 8.41
CA LYS A 300 13.74 8.99 8.82
C LYS A 300 12.63 9.86 9.40
N ARG A 301 11.41 9.79 8.85
CA ARG A 301 10.30 10.70 9.17
C ARG A 301 9.10 10.00 9.80
N GLY A 302 9.08 8.67 9.78
CA GLY A 302 7.99 7.84 10.27
C GLY A 302 6.94 7.52 9.20
N PRO A 303 6.13 6.47 9.42
CA PRO A 303 5.11 6.00 8.47
C PRO A 303 3.99 7.02 8.23
N VAL A 304 3.62 7.79 9.26
CA VAL A 304 2.56 8.81 9.14
C VAL A 304 2.95 9.91 8.16
N PHE A 305 4.23 10.28 8.10
CA PHE A 305 4.73 11.26 7.12
C PHE A 305 4.58 10.74 5.69
N ALA A 306 4.96 9.48 5.44
CA ALA A 306 4.86 8.89 4.11
C ALA A 306 3.40 8.80 3.63
N SER A 307 2.47 8.37 4.50
CA SER A 307 1.05 8.25 4.17
C SER A 307 0.35 9.59 3.93
N ALA A 308 0.90 10.71 4.41
CA ALA A 308 0.33 12.04 4.18
C ALA A 308 0.39 12.50 2.71
N PHE A 309 1.21 11.83 1.87
CA PHE A 309 1.33 12.14 0.45
C PHE A 309 0.40 11.31 -0.43
N SER A 310 -0.28 10.28 0.07
CA SER A 310 -1.17 9.43 -0.75
C SER A 310 -2.32 10.19 -1.43
N PRO A 311 -2.95 11.22 -0.83
CA PRO A 311 -3.91 12.08 -1.53
C PRO A 311 -3.36 12.76 -2.79
N LEU A 312 -2.07 13.11 -2.80
CA LEU A 312 -1.45 13.78 -3.94
C LEU A 312 -1.44 12.85 -5.16
N MET A 313 -1.19 11.55 -4.98
CA MET A 313 -1.30 10.57 -6.07
C MET A 313 -2.71 10.55 -6.66
N MET A 314 -3.76 10.55 -5.83
CA MET A 314 -5.15 10.59 -6.32
C MET A 314 -5.42 11.83 -7.18
N ILE A 315 -4.94 13.01 -6.76
CA ILE A 315 -5.10 14.26 -7.52
C ILE A 315 -4.36 14.18 -8.86
N ILE A 316 -3.11 13.70 -8.86
CA ILE A 316 -2.31 13.55 -10.09
C ILE A 316 -2.99 12.55 -11.04
N VAL A 317 -3.50 11.43 -10.53
CA VAL A 317 -4.22 10.42 -11.33
C VAL A 317 -5.50 10.99 -11.91
N ALA A 318 -6.27 11.79 -11.17
CA ALA A 318 -7.47 12.43 -11.69
C ALA A 318 -7.16 13.35 -12.88
N ILE A 319 -6.07 14.12 -12.79
CA ILE A 319 -5.61 15.00 -13.87
C ILE A 319 -5.14 14.18 -15.06
N LEU A 320 -4.22 13.23 -14.86
CA LEU A 320 -3.66 12.41 -15.94
C LEU A 320 -4.72 11.50 -16.59
N GLY A 321 -5.63 10.92 -15.81
CA GLY A 321 -6.74 10.10 -16.29
C GLY A 321 -7.72 10.90 -17.14
N SER A 322 -8.01 12.14 -16.76
CA SER A 322 -8.84 13.04 -17.57
C SER A 322 -8.19 13.37 -18.92
N PHE A 323 -6.88 13.65 -18.96
CA PHE A 323 -6.17 13.98 -20.20
C PHE A 323 -5.88 12.78 -21.10
N ILE A 324 -5.43 11.65 -20.53
CA ILE A 324 -4.90 10.51 -21.31
C ILE A 324 -5.99 9.48 -21.61
N LEU A 325 -6.92 9.24 -20.67
CA LEU A 325 -7.96 8.22 -20.80
C LEU A 325 -9.35 8.80 -21.11
N ASN A 326 -9.47 10.14 -21.26
CA ASN A 326 -10.76 10.83 -21.36
C ASN A 326 -11.72 10.45 -20.22
N GLU A 327 -11.18 10.25 -19.01
CA GLU A 327 -11.96 9.89 -17.84
C GLU A 327 -12.95 11.02 -17.48
N LYS A 328 -14.25 10.69 -17.48
CA LYS A 328 -15.32 11.62 -17.06
C LYS A 328 -15.42 11.62 -15.53
N ILE A 329 -15.12 12.76 -14.91
CA ILE A 329 -15.22 12.92 -13.46
C ILE A 329 -16.62 13.42 -13.10
N TYR A 330 -17.34 12.64 -12.30
CA TYR A 330 -18.67 12.98 -11.80
C TYR A 330 -18.58 13.81 -10.51
N LEU A 331 -19.59 14.63 -10.25
CA LEU A 331 -19.68 15.44 -9.02
C LEU A 331 -19.52 14.60 -7.74
N GLY A 332 -20.15 13.43 -7.68
CA GLY A 332 -19.99 12.52 -6.54
C GLY A 332 -18.59 11.94 -6.39
N GLY A 333 -17.85 11.80 -7.49
CA GLY A 333 -16.43 11.46 -7.47
C GLY A 333 -15.58 12.53 -6.79
N VAL A 334 -15.84 13.80 -7.10
CA VAL A 334 -15.12 14.93 -6.49
C VAL A 334 -15.48 15.09 -5.02
N VAL A 335 -16.78 15.14 -4.70
CA VAL A 335 -17.25 15.30 -3.31
C VAL A 335 -16.78 14.13 -2.44
N GLY A 336 -16.93 12.90 -2.94
CA GLY A 336 -16.46 11.70 -2.26
C GLY A 336 -14.94 11.69 -2.07
N GLY A 337 -14.17 12.05 -3.11
CA GLY A 337 -12.72 12.20 -3.03
C GLY A 337 -12.26 13.23 -1.98
N VAL A 338 -12.92 14.40 -1.92
CA VAL A 338 -12.64 15.41 -0.89
C VAL A 338 -12.92 14.87 0.52
N LEU A 339 -14.06 14.19 0.72
CA LEU A 339 -14.40 13.58 2.00
C LEU A 339 -13.38 12.51 2.42
N ILE A 340 -12.93 11.65 1.48
CA ILE A 340 -11.88 10.65 1.73
C ILE A 340 -10.58 11.32 2.20
N VAL A 341 -10.16 12.41 1.53
CA VAL A 341 -8.93 13.13 1.90
C VAL A 341 -9.05 13.77 3.27
N LEU A 342 -10.17 14.44 3.57
CA LEU A 342 -10.41 15.04 4.88
C LEU A 342 -10.43 14.00 6.00
N GLY A 343 -11.13 12.89 5.78
CA GLY A 343 -11.19 11.78 6.72
C GLY A 343 -9.83 11.15 6.98
N LEU A 344 -9.06 10.90 5.91
CA LEU A 344 -7.70 10.38 5.99
C LEU A 344 -6.79 11.30 6.80
N TYR A 345 -6.79 12.61 6.54
CA TYR A 345 -5.95 13.55 7.30
C TYR A 345 -6.34 13.61 8.78
N SER A 346 -7.62 13.47 9.11
CA SER A 346 -8.07 13.35 10.52
C SER A 346 -7.51 12.09 11.20
N VAL A 347 -7.52 10.94 10.51
CA VAL A 347 -6.94 9.69 11.03
C VAL A 347 -5.42 9.79 11.17
N LEU A 348 -4.73 10.34 10.16
CA LEU A 348 -3.28 10.54 10.17
C LEU A 348 -2.85 11.51 11.27
N TRP A 349 -3.61 12.58 11.49
CA TRP A 349 -3.39 13.51 12.59
C TRP A 349 -3.50 12.81 13.95
N GLY A 350 -4.53 12.00 14.15
CA GLY A 350 -4.69 11.18 15.34
C GLY A 350 -3.51 10.23 15.58
N LYS A 351 -3.01 9.57 14.52
CA LYS A 351 -1.82 8.71 14.60
C LYS A 351 -0.52 9.48 14.83
N TYR A 352 -0.37 10.65 14.22
CA TYR A 352 0.78 11.53 14.43
C TYR A 352 0.89 11.92 15.91
N LYS A 353 -0.22 12.37 16.49
CA LYS A 353 -0.25 12.83 17.88
C LYS A 353 -0.04 11.69 18.88
N GLU A 354 -0.59 10.51 18.61
CA GLU A 354 -0.31 9.30 19.40
C GLU A 354 1.19 8.92 19.38
N ASN A 355 1.81 8.91 18.20
CA ASN A 355 3.24 8.60 18.06
C ASN A 355 4.11 9.65 18.77
N LYS A 356 3.67 10.91 18.78
CA LYS A 356 4.34 11.99 19.53
C LYS A 356 4.26 11.75 21.04
N GLU A 357 3.07 11.45 21.59
CA GLU A 357 2.92 11.12 23.02
C GLU A 357 3.80 9.92 23.42
N LYS A 358 3.85 8.86 22.60
CA LYS A 358 4.71 7.68 22.87
C LYS A 358 6.18 8.05 22.96
N ARG A 359 6.68 8.85 22.02
CA ARG A 359 8.08 9.32 22.02
C ARG A 359 8.40 10.21 23.21
N GLU A 360 7.48 11.09 23.61
CA GLU A 360 7.65 11.96 24.78
C GLU A 360 7.69 11.14 26.09
N MET A 361 6.84 10.11 26.23
CA MET A 361 6.88 9.18 27.36
C MET A 361 8.19 8.37 27.40
N GLU A 362 8.63 7.82 26.26
CA GLU A 362 9.91 7.11 26.14
C GLU A 362 11.09 8.02 26.52
N ALA A 363 11.10 9.26 26.00
CA ALA A 363 12.13 10.26 26.31
C ALA A 363 12.14 10.67 27.79
N MET A 364 11.01 10.63 28.49
CA MET A 364 10.92 10.87 29.93
C MET A 364 11.38 9.67 30.77
N SER A 365 11.21 8.44 30.27
CA SER A 365 11.70 7.21 30.95
C SER A 365 13.20 6.95 30.81
N LEU A 366 13.84 7.43 29.73
CA LEU A 366 15.28 7.27 29.48
C LEU A 366 16.18 7.90 30.58
N PRO A 367 15.92 9.14 31.04
CA PRO A 367 16.63 9.75 32.17
C PRO A 367 16.49 8.95 33.47
N LEU A 368 15.30 8.39 33.74
CA LEU A 368 15.03 7.58 34.94
C LEU A 368 15.79 6.26 34.90
N ALA A 369 15.77 5.54 33.78
CA ALA A 369 16.54 4.29 33.62
C ALA A 369 18.05 4.52 33.71
N LEU A 370 18.56 5.64 33.19
CA LEU A 370 19.97 6.02 33.35
C LEU A 370 20.32 6.44 34.79
N GLN A 371 19.41 7.11 35.50
CA GLN A 371 19.58 7.41 36.93
C GLN A 371 19.58 6.15 37.79
N GLU A 372 18.69 5.20 37.52
CA GLU A 372 18.59 3.92 38.22
C GLU A 372 19.83 3.04 37.96
N SER A 373 20.31 3.00 36.71
CA SER A 373 21.57 2.35 36.33
C SER A 373 22.78 2.99 37.03
N ARG A 374 22.85 4.33 37.11
CA ARG A 374 23.90 5.04 37.86
C ARG A 374 23.81 4.80 39.37
N GLY A 375 22.60 4.71 39.92
CA GLY A 375 22.36 4.39 41.32
C GLY A 375 22.84 2.98 41.67
N CYS A 376 22.51 2.00 40.83
CA CYS A 376 22.98 0.62 40.98
C CYS A 376 24.50 0.50 40.85
N GLN A 377 25.12 1.22 39.90
CA GLN A 377 26.58 1.30 39.77
C GLN A 377 27.28 2.01 40.94
N ARG A 378 26.63 2.96 41.61
CA ARG A 378 27.15 3.57 42.84
C ARG A 378 27.07 2.59 44.00
N ALA A 379 25.90 1.98 44.22
CA ALA A 379 25.70 1.01 45.28
C ALA A 379 26.68 -0.18 45.18
N ASN A 380 26.94 -0.67 43.97
CA ASN A 380 27.91 -1.76 43.76
C ASN A 380 29.35 -1.34 44.09
N ARG A 381 29.71 -0.09 43.79
CA ARG A 381 31.02 0.49 44.13
C ARG A 381 31.16 0.69 45.64
N ASP A 382 30.10 1.14 46.30
CA ASP A 382 30.06 1.36 47.74
C ASP A 382 30.18 0.03 48.51
N ILE A 383 29.56 -1.04 47.98
CA ILE A 383 29.72 -2.41 48.48
C ILE A 383 31.17 -2.89 48.31
N GLU A 384 31.77 -2.73 47.12
CA GLU A 384 33.17 -3.09 46.87
C GLU A 384 34.14 -2.35 47.82
N THR A 385 33.93 -1.06 48.09
CA THR A 385 34.73 -0.31 49.08
C THR A 385 34.47 -0.69 50.53
N SER A 386 33.28 -1.22 50.86
CA SER A 386 32.93 -1.65 52.22
C SER A 386 33.43 -3.06 52.55
N THR A 387 33.65 -3.92 51.55
CA THR A 387 34.07 -5.31 51.77
C THR A 387 35.57 -5.53 51.82
N GLY A 388 36.39 -4.49 51.65
CA GLY A 388 37.83 -4.52 51.97
C GLY A 388 38.56 -5.76 51.47
N VAL A 389 38.61 -5.94 50.15
CA VAL A 389 39.61 -6.79 49.47
C VAL A 389 40.56 -5.89 48.71
#